data_AF-A0A6P0XF90-F1
#
_entry.id   AF-A0A6P0XF90-F1
#
_cell.length_a   1.000
_cell.length_b   1.000
_cell.length_c   1.000
_cell.angle_alpha   90.00
_cell.angle_beta   90.00
_cell.angle_gamma   90.00
#
_symmetry.space_group_name_H-M   'P 1'
#
loop_
_entity.id
_entity.type
_entity.pdbx_description
1 polymer ?
#
loop_
_entity_poly.entity_id
_entity_poly.type
_entity_poly.pdbx_seq_one_letter_code
_entity_poly.pdbx_strand_id
1 'polypeptide(L)' 'RVAYFRGTNLSKAILIRADLRGSDLRGDNLNKANLTNALINDINLSEANLQETIMPNGKVNYND' A
#
# COMPACT_ATOMS: atom_id res chain seq x y z
N ARG A 1 -11.53 2.90 -8.35
CA ARG A 1 -10.96 3.93 -9.26
C ARG A 1 -9.46 3.65 -9.29
N VAL A 2 -8.86 3.41 -10.46
CA VAL A 2 -7.41 3.17 -10.55
C VAL A 2 -6.68 4.43 -10.09
N ALA A 3 -5.74 4.29 -9.17
CA ALA A 3 -4.90 5.38 -8.71
C ALA A 3 -3.47 5.21 -9.24
N TYR A 4 -2.86 6.31 -9.67
CA TYR A 4 -1.49 6.37 -10.15
C TYR A 4 -0.72 7.27 -9.19
N PHE A 5 -0.03 6.64 -8.25
CA PHE A 5 0.86 7.32 -7.32
C PHE A 5 2.22 6.67 -7.55
N ARG A 6 3.14 7.36 -8.24
CA ARG A 6 4.49 6.85 -8.48
C ARG A 6 5.47 7.79 -7.78
N GLY A 7 6.25 7.26 -6.85
CA GLY A 7 7.18 8.04 -6.02
C GLY A 7 6.49 9.00 -5.04
N THR A 8 5.23 8.76 -4.69
CA THR A 8 4.47 9.57 -3.72
C THR A 8 4.79 9.13 -2.29
N ASN A 9 4.75 10.07 -1.35
CA ASN A 9 4.83 9.76 0.07
C ASN A 9 3.44 9.48 0.65
N LEU A 10 3.14 8.20 0.86
CA LEU A 10 1.95 7.68 1.52
C LEU A 10 2.26 7.12 2.91
N SER A 11 3.37 7.54 3.52
CA SER A 11 3.75 7.05 4.85
C SER A 11 2.68 7.39 5.87
N LYS A 12 2.34 6.42 6.73
CA LYS A 12 1.27 6.50 7.75
C LYS A 12 -0.13 6.75 7.19
N ALA A 13 -0.35 6.60 5.87
CA ALA A 13 -1.66 6.77 5.27
C ALA A 13 -2.67 5.76 5.84
N ILE A 14 -3.91 6.22 6.04
CA ILE A 14 -5.03 5.38 6.46
C ILE A 14 -5.80 4.98 5.20
N LEU A 15 -5.61 3.74 4.76
CA LEU A 15 -6.19 3.16 3.54
C LEU A 15 -7.10 1.97 3.87
N ILE A 16 -7.66 1.96 5.08
CA ILE A 16 -8.53 0.89 5.57
C ILE A 16 -9.76 0.76 4.67
N ARG A 17 -10.03 -0.46 4.17
CA ARG A 17 -11.12 -0.76 3.21
C ARG A 17 -11.07 0.03 1.90
N ALA A 18 -9.93 0.62 1.54
CA ALA A 18 -9.78 1.30 0.26
C ALA A 18 -9.88 0.31 -0.91
N ASP A 19 -10.52 0.72 -2.01
CA ASP A 19 -10.47 -0.01 -3.28
C ASP A 19 -9.28 0.47 -4.10
N LEU A 20 -8.18 -0.28 -4.03
CA LEU A 20 -6.91 -0.03 -4.72
C LEU A 20 -6.69 -0.99 -5.88
N ARG A 21 -7.71 -1.73 -6.31
CA ARG A 21 -7.56 -2.73 -7.39
C ARG A 21 -7.02 -2.09 -8.67
N GLY A 22 -6.01 -2.72 -9.25
CA GLY A 22 -5.33 -2.24 -10.46
C GLY A 22 -4.50 -0.95 -10.29
N SER A 23 -4.34 -0.44 -9.08
CA SER A 23 -3.54 0.79 -8.84
C SER A 23 -2.05 0.54 -9.05
N ASP A 24 -1.37 1.56 -9.55
CA ASP A 24 0.07 1.55 -9.74
C ASP A 24 0.71 2.41 -8.66
N LEU A 25 1.27 1.75 -7.65
CA LEU A 25 1.96 2.32 -6.47
C LEU A 25 3.47 2.07 -6.52
N ARG A 26 4.04 1.93 -7.72
CA ARG A 26 5.46 1.64 -7.87
C ARG A 26 6.33 2.76 -7.30
N GLY A 27 7.30 2.36 -6.49
CA GLY A 27 8.24 3.29 -5.85
C GLY A 27 7.63 4.19 -4.77
N ASP A 28 6.35 4.02 -4.42
CA ASP A 28 5.71 4.81 -3.38
C ASP A 28 6.25 4.47 -1.99
N ASN A 29 6.30 5.47 -1.12
CA ASN A 29 6.60 5.24 0.28
C ASN A 29 5.32 4.96 1.05
N LEU A 30 5.07 3.70 1.40
CA LEU A 30 3.94 3.24 2.21
C LEU A 30 4.34 2.95 3.66
N ASN A 31 5.50 3.41 4.12
CA ASN A 31 5.99 3.13 5.47
C ASN A 31 4.93 3.40 6.55
N LYS A 32 4.64 2.40 7.39
CA LYS A 32 3.61 2.47 8.46
C LYS A 32 2.18 2.76 7.96
N ALA A 33 1.89 2.62 6.66
CA ALA A 33 0.53 2.77 6.15
C ALA A 33 -0.36 1.63 6.65
N ASN A 34 -1.68 1.87 6.70
CA ASN A 34 -2.65 0.88 7.11
C ASN A 34 -3.59 0.50 5.96
N LEU A 35 -3.38 -0.68 5.39
CA LEU A 35 -4.17 -1.27 4.31
C LEU A 35 -5.19 -2.30 4.80
N THR A 36 -5.50 -2.36 6.10
CA THR A 36 -6.43 -3.36 6.66
C THR A 36 -7.73 -3.42 5.86
N ASN A 37 -8.11 -4.61 5.40
CA ASN A 37 -9.27 -4.87 4.54
C ASN A 37 -9.30 -4.12 3.20
N ALA A 38 -8.20 -3.52 2.73
CA ALA A 38 -8.13 -2.91 1.41
C ALA A 38 -8.23 -3.98 0.30
N LEU A 39 -8.90 -3.62 -0.80
CA LEU A 39 -8.95 -4.46 -2.00
C LEU A 39 -7.74 -4.14 -2.87
N ILE A 40 -6.79 -5.06 -2.95
CA ILE A 40 -5.49 -4.84 -3.62
C ILE A 40 -5.25 -5.79 -4.81
N ASN A 41 -6.29 -6.40 -5.37
CA ASN A 41 -6.15 -7.26 -6.55
C ASN A 41 -5.49 -6.47 -7.69
N ASP A 42 -4.49 -7.06 -8.34
CA ASP A 42 -3.72 -6.44 -9.43
C ASP A 42 -3.02 -5.12 -9.07
N ILE A 43 -2.74 -4.87 -7.78
CA ILE A 43 -1.93 -3.71 -7.38
C ILE A 43 -0.48 -3.90 -7.79
N ASN A 44 0.15 -2.85 -8.31
CA ASN A 44 1.59 -2.84 -8.56
C ASN A 44 2.32 -2.13 -7.42
N LEU A 45 3.03 -2.92 -6.59
CA LEU A 45 3.84 -2.45 -5.45
C LEU A 45 5.34 -2.62 -5.70
N SER A 46 5.79 -2.84 -6.94
CA SER A 46 7.22 -2.97 -7.21
C SER A 46 7.98 -1.73 -6.72
N GLU A 47 9.08 -1.96 -6.01
CA GLU A 47 9.94 -0.91 -5.43
C GLU A 47 9.27 -0.03 -4.35
N ALA A 48 8.02 -0.31 -3.97
CA ALA A 48 7.36 0.44 -2.90
C ALA A 48 8.02 0.16 -1.54
N ASN A 49 8.20 1.20 -0.71
CA ASN A 49 8.64 1.01 0.67
C ASN A 49 7.45 0.58 1.52
N LEU A 50 7.37 -0.72 1.82
CA LEU A 50 6.32 -1.32 2.63
C LEU A 50 6.70 -1.54 4.10
N GLN A 51 7.82 -0.98 4.58
CA GLN A 51 8.28 -1.19 5.95
C GLN A 51 7.20 -0.77 6.97
N GLU A 52 6.90 -1.66 7.92
CA GLU A 52 5.86 -1.51 8.95
C GLU A 52 4.43 -1.27 8.40
N THR A 53 4.17 -1.54 7.12
CA THR A 53 2.81 -1.43 6.55
C THR A 53 1.92 -2.52 7.12
N ILE A 54 0.71 -2.18 7.57
CA ILE A 54 -0.31 -3.17 7.93
C ILE A 54 -1.00 -3.61 6.64
N MET A 55 -0.76 -4.85 6.23
CA MET A 55 -1.32 -5.47 5.02
C MET A 55 -2.83 -5.74 5.16
N PRO A 56 -3.56 -6.02 4.06
CA PRO A 56 -5.02 -6.23 4.12
C PRO A 56 -5.50 -7.30 5.09
N ASN A 57 -4.68 -8.32 5.36
CA ASN A 57 -4.95 -9.38 6.34
C ASN A 57 -4.60 -8.99 7.79
N GLY A 58 -4.22 -7.74 8.04
CA GLY A 58 -3.82 -7.23 9.35
C GLY A 58 -2.38 -7.55 9.75
N LYS A 59 -1.61 -8.27 8.93
CA LYS A 59 -0.19 -8.54 9.22
C LYS A 59 0.64 -7.28 8.98
N VAL A 60 1.54 -6.97 9.89
CA VAL A 60 2.53 -5.91 9.69
C VAL A 60 3.68 -6.49 8.86
N ASN A 61 4.07 -5.76 7.82
CA ASN A 61 5.25 -6.08 7.02
C ASN A 61 6.49 -5.49 7.69
N TYR A 62 7.17 -6.30 8.49
CA TYR A 62 8.54 -6.02 8.91
C TYR A 62 9.41 -6.60 7.80
N ASN A 63 10.02 -5.75 6.96
CA ASN A 63 10.98 -6.22 5.98
C ASN A 63 12.16 -6.84 6.76
N ASP A 64 12.15 -8.16 6.92
CA ASP A 64 13.32 -8.95 7.32
C ASP A 64 14.20 -9.23 6.09
#